data_AF-A0A256B751-F1
#
_entry.id   AF-A0A256B751-F1
#
_cell.length_a   1.000
_cell.length_b   1.000
_cell.length_c   1.000
_cell.angle_alpha   90.00
_cell.angle_beta   90.00
_cell.angle_gamma   90.00
#
_symmetry.space_group_name_H-M   'P 1'
#
loop_
_entity.id
_entity.type
_entity.pdbx_description
1 polymer ?
#
loop_
_entity_poly.entity_id
_entity_poly.type
_entity_poly.pdbx_seq_one_letter_code
_entity_poly.pdbx_strand_id
1 'polypeptide(L)'
;MSEEIVQLISNPKNFTEKAWVVNVKSQEVARRFGHQTIEVEHFLMAMLEQEEGFVGHVFLSMDLPIIGFQKQVEKFLLSKRRPHLTSSDQIYLGAKLGRWIKYAEKSRESFGYDFIGIQNLLLGLNDCRRKSSDMHFWLLNILKGSSIYDLIISLDLEELEQMSDKFEEMIKSLCKTVSDCSTESEYTALRLCGRIQNLQQQIPIVSDKALVDLVNGIQINQDIINFRQTRSFIGRLFDEITGKDRSRQILVESNLNSGILSLHQLILSLSDNLRISDVALEITQAKLLEVRNALRKHRQEIDLLNQLNTHLQIQLDDHEQRIQHLEKRVYRIEVIQKIDAIIAAWVSGRTYQGFYWIVQIVFVTREIVDFALSDYESMTGDISLRSKIIDQLIIASRQKILDKSIPLTDLLNLAYQETETDKCLLAQTLLEVRSLSPLRLSLMPYLFTIGTTFELATLTEEYRPKDPAKIAFELCCRDYSLIHPVTGKKELIEQIVYETASDRLMFRNSLGR
;
A
#
# COMPACT_ATOMS: atom_id res chain seq x y z
N MET A 1 -5.68 45.29 16.02
CA MET A 1 -4.99 44.00 15.81
C MET A 1 -4.02 43.83 16.97
N SER A 2 -3.85 42.64 17.54
CA SER A 2 -2.87 42.45 18.64
C SER A 2 -1.44 42.56 18.11
N GLU A 3 -0.53 43.03 18.94
CA GLU A 3 0.89 43.21 18.62
C GLU A 3 1.57 41.89 18.25
N GLU A 4 1.18 40.80 18.91
CA GLU A 4 1.62 39.43 18.62
C GLU A 4 1.34 39.02 17.16
N ILE A 5 0.16 39.35 16.62
CA ILE A 5 -0.21 38.99 15.25
C ILE A 5 0.58 39.83 14.25
N VAL A 6 0.86 41.10 14.57
CA VAL A 6 1.70 41.95 13.72
C VAL A 6 3.13 41.40 13.67
N GLN A 7 3.70 41.00 14.81
CA GLN A 7 5.01 40.36 14.87
C GLN A 7 5.04 39.02 14.13
N LEU A 8 3.97 38.22 14.24
CA LEU A 8 3.83 36.97 13.51
C LEU A 8 3.92 37.18 12.00
N ILE A 9 3.22 38.19 11.47
CA ILE A 9 3.13 38.51 10.04
C ILE A 9 4.42 39.16 9.52
N SER A 10 5.08 40.00 10.32
CA SER A 10 6.24 40.78 9.88
C SER A 10 7.56 40.00 9.96
N ASN A 11 7.59 38.84 10.61
CA ASN A 11 8.82 38.04 10.76
C ASN A 11 8.91 36.93 9.69
N PRO A 12 9.91 36.99 8.78
CA PRO A 12 10.13 35.97 7.75
C PRO A 12 10.31 34.55 8.32
N LYS A 13 10.89 34.43 9.52
CA LYS A 13 11.22 33.13 10.14
C LYS A 13 9.99 32.32 10.54
N ASN A 14 8.79 32.92 10.54
CA ASN A 14 7.57 32.23 10.91
C ASN A 14 6.90 31.52 9.72
N PHE A 15 7.34 31.79 8.49
CA PHE A 15 6.75 31.28 7.25
C PHE A 15 7.72 30.38 6.49
N THR A 16 7.20 29.48 5.66
CA THR A 16 8.01 28.85 4.61
C THR A 16 8.41 29.89 3.56
N GLU A 17 9.47 29.64 2.80
CA GLU A 17 9.93 30.57 1.76
C GLU A 17 8.81 30.95 0.77
N LYS A 18 8.06 29.94 0.29
CA LYS A 18 6.91 30.16 -0.60
C LYS A 18 5.80 31.00 0.06
N ALA A 19 5.47 30.74 1.32
CA ALA A 19 4.45 31.50 2.05
C ALA A 19 4.91 32.93 2.38
N TRP A 20 6.21 33.14 2.62
CA TRP A 20 6.79 34.48 2.79
C TRP A 20 6.73 35.29 1.50
N VAL A 21 7.06 34.68 0.36
CA VAL A 21 6.90 35.32 -0.96
C VAL A 21 5.44 35.76 -1.18
N VAL A 22 4.47 34.92 -0.82
CA VAL A 22 3.03 35.28 -0.86
C VAL A 22 2.72 36.47 0.05
N ASN A 23 3.27 36.52 1.26
CA ASN A 23 3.09 37.65 2.17
C ASN A 23 3.61 38.96 1.55
N VAL A 24 4.83 38.97 1.02
CA VAL A 24 5.40 40.13 0.33
C VAL A 24 4.57 40.54 -0.90
N LYS A 25 4.22 39.57 -1.74
CA LYS A 25 3.39 39.81 -2.94
C LYS A 25 1.99 40.33 -2.58
N SER A 26 1.41 39.93 -1.47
CA SER A 26 0.09 40.45 -1.04
C SER A 26 0.08 41.97 -0.84
N GLN A 27 1.22 42.56 -0.46
CA GLN A 27 1.38 44.01 -0.33
C GLN A 27 1.39 44.69 -1.71
N GLU A 28 2.07 44.08 -2.68
CA GLU A 28 2.06 44.53 -4.07
C GLU A 28 0.65 44.44 -4.66
N VAL A 29 -0.06 43.33 -4.41
CA VAL A 29 -1.47 43.17 -4.82
C VAL A 29 -2.33 44.29 -4.21
N ALA A 30 -2.20 44.58 -2.92
CA ALA A 30 -2.92 45.68 -2.28
C ALA A 30 -2.63 47.04 -2.94
N ARG A 31 -1.35 47.33 -3.26
CA ARG A 31 -0.97 48.54 -4.03
C ARG A 31 -1.59 48.56 -5.42
N ARG A 32 -1.53 47.44 -6.15
CA ARG A 32 -2.04 47.29 -7.52
C ARG A 32 -3.55 47.58 -7.61
N PHE A 33 -4.32 47.18 -6.60
CA PHE A 33 -5.76 47.45 -6.54
C PHE A 33 -6.13 48.79 -5.86
N GLY A 34 -5.14 49.53 -5.33
CA GLY A 34 -5.34 50.83 -4.67
C GLY A 34 -5.92 50.70 -3.25
N HIS A 35 -5.61 49.62 -2.55
CA HIS A 35 -6.04 49.35 -1.19
C HIS A 35 -4.92 49.67 -0.19
N GLN A 36 -5.22 50.49 0.81
CA GLN A 36 -4.29 50.85 1.89
C GLN A 36 -4.21 49.80 3.01
N THR A 37 -5.10 48.79 2.98
CA THR A 37 -5.19 47.73 3.99
C THR A 37 -5.04 46.36 3.32
N ILE A 38 -4.12 45.54 3.83
CA ILE A 38 -3.96 44.16 3.39
C ILE A 38 -5.01 43.31 4.09
N GLU A 39 -5.92 42.79 3.28
CA GLU A 39 -6.96 41.84 3.68
C GLU A 39 -6.72 40.46 3.05
N VAL A 40 -7.47 39.45 3.52
CA VAL A 40 -7.35 38.03 3.12
C VAL A 40 -7.37 37.84 1.59
N GLU A 41 -8.11 38.65 0.86
CA GLU A 41 -8.28 38.47 -0.60
C GLU A 41 -7.03 38.85 -1.39
N HIS A 42 -6.16 39.70 -0.82
CA HIS A 42 -4.86 40.02 -1.43
C HIS A 42 -3.88 38.86 -1.27
N PHE A 43 -3.90 38.19 -0.11
CA PHE A 43 -3.16 36.95 0.09
C PHE A 43 -3.67 35.85 -0.83
N LEU A 44 -5.00 35.72 -0.97
CA LEU A 44 -5.59 34.73 -1.88
C LEU A 44 -5.18 34.98 -3.33
N MET A 45 -5.23 36.23 -3.80
CA MET A 45 -4.76 36.58 -5.13
C MET A 45 -3.25 36.30 -5.31
N ALA A 46 -2.43 36.65 -4.32
CA ALA A 46 -0.99 36.38 -4.35
C ALA A 46 -0.67 34.87 -4.39
N MET A 47 -1.48 34.04 -3.73
CA MET A 47 -1.36 32.57 -3.79
C MET A 47 -1.79 32.01 -5.16
N LEU A 48 -2.82 32.58 -5.79
CA LEU A 48 -3.32 32.18 -7.11
C LEU A 48 -2.39 32.63 -8.25
N GLU A 49 -1.67 33.74 -8.08
CA GLU A 49 -0.69 34.28 -9.03
C GLU A 49 0.67 33.57 -8.97
N GLN A 50 0.86 32.63 -8.04
CA GLN A 50 2.09 31.85 -7.98
C GLN A 50 2.09 30.77 -9.07
N GLU A 51 2.99 30.93 -10.05
CA GLU A 51 3.29 29.90 -11.06
C GLU A 51 3.77 28.62 -10.37
N GLU A 52 3.22 27.47 -10.78
CA GLU A 52 3.51 26.15 -10.17
C GLU A 52 3.38 26.12 -8.63
N GLY A 53 2.39 26.85 -8.10
CA GLY A 53 2.10 26.91 -6.67
C GLY A 53 1.24 25.74 -6.16
N PHE A 54 1.39 25.40 -4.88
CA PHE A 54 0.58 24.39 -4.17
C PHE A 54 -0.93 24.60 -4.36
N VAL A 55 -1.39 25.86 -4.40
CA VAL A 55 -2.80 26.20 -4.66
C VAL A 55 -3.26 25.76 -6.05
N GLY A 56 -2.38 25.83 -7.06
CA GLY A 56 -2.65 25.32 -8.41
C GLY A 56 -2.90 23.82 -8.41
N HIS A 57 -2.04 23.06 -7.72
CA HIS A 57 -2.19 21.61 -7.56
C HIS A 57 -3.50 21.24 -6.86
N VAL A 58 -3.82 21.92 -5.75
CA VAL A 58 -5.09 21.71 -5.02
C VAL A 58 -6.31 21.94 -5.93
N PHE A 59 -6.29 22.96 -6.78
CA PHE A 59 -7.40 23.24 -7.71
C PHE A 59 -7.48 22.22 -8.85
N LEU A 60 -6.33 21.77 -9.36
CA LEU A 60 -6.25 20.71 -10.38
C LEU A 60 -6.81 19.39 -9.84
N SER A 61 -6.44 18.98 -8.64
CA SER A 61 -6.92 17.73 -8.02
C SER A 61 -8.40 17.76 -7.66
N MET A 62 -9.04 18.93 -7.64
CA MET A 62 -10.48 19.10 -7.45
C MET A 62 -11.26 19.30 -8.77
N ASP A 63 -10.59 19.21 -9.93
CA ASP A 63 -11.16 19.53 -11.25
C ASP A 63 -11.76 20.95 -11.32
N LEU A 64 -11.17 21.92 -10.61
CA LEU A 64 -11.64 23.29 -10.56
C LEU A 64 -10.81 24.22 -11.47
N PRO A 65 -11.45 25.06 -12.31
CA PRO A 65 -10.73 25.97 -13.19
C PRO A 65 -10.14 27.15 -12.40
N ILE A 66 -8.84 27.09 -12.09
CA ILE A 66 -8.10 28.13 -11.34
C ILE A 66 -8.21 29.52 -11.98
N ILE A 67 -8.12 29.63 -13.31
CA ILE A 67 -8.23 30.89 -14.05
C ILE A 67 -9.62 31.52 -13.85
N GLY A 68 -10.67 30.68 -13.81
CA GLY A 68 -12.04 31.13 -13.56
C GLY A 68 -12.20 31.71 -12.16
N PHE A 69 -11.57 31.08 -11.17
CA PHE A 69 -11.58 31.54 -9.78
C PHE A 69 -10.77 32.83 -9.58
N GLN A 70 -9.58 32.91 -10.18
CA GLN A 70 -8.72 34.09 -10.12
C GLN A 70 -9.44 35.35 -10.64
N LYS A 71 -10.14 35.25 -11.78
CA LYS A 71 -10.96 36.35 -12.33
C LYS A 71 -12.08 36.82 -11.38
N GLN A 72 -12.61 35.94 -10.55
CA GLN A 72 -13.65 36.31 -9.59
C GLN A 72 -13.08 37.02 -8.37
N VAL A 73 -11.93 36.55 -7.86
CA VAL A 73 -11.19 37.23 -6.80
C VAL A 73 -10.77 38.63 -7.28
N GLU A 74 -10.33 38.75 -8.53
CA GLU A 74 -10.02 40.03 -9.16
C GLU A 74 -11.25 40.95 -9.21
N LYS A 75 -12.39 40.44 -9.69
CA LYS A 75 -13.66 41.20 -9.72
C LYS A 75 -14.09 41.65 -8.32
N PHE A 76 -13.86 40.84 -7.30
CA PHE A 76 -14.16 41.18 -5.91
C PHE A 76 -13.20 42.24 -5.34
N LEU A 77 -11.91 42.17 -5.68
CA LEU A 77 -10.95 43.22 -5.32
C LEU A 77 -11.33 44.55 -5.99
N LEU A 78 -11.75 44.52 -7.26
CA LEU A 78 -12.19 45.71 -7.98
C LEU A 78 -13.51 46.32 -7.46
N SER A 79 -14.38 45.54 -6.81
CA SER A 79 -15.64 46.04 -6.26
C SER A 79 -15.48 46.75 -4.91
N LYS A 80 -14.34 46.59 -4.23
CA LYS A 80 -14.04 47.28 -2.97
C LYS A 80 -13.78 48.77 -3.21
N ARG A 81 -14.29 49.61 -2.31
CA ARG A 81 -14.11 51.06 -2.38
C ARG A 81 -12.63 51.42 -2.20
N ARG A 82 -12.08 52.18 -3.16
CA ARG A 82 -10.79 52.86 -3.00
C ARG A 82 -10.98 54.07 -2.06
N PRO A 83 -10.30 54.13 -0.90
CA PRO A 83 -10.31 55.34 -0.10
C PRO A 83 -9.75 56.51 -0.92
N HIS A 84 -10.31 57.71 -0.74
CA HIS A 84 -9.77 58.92 -1.37
C HIS A 84 -8.31 59.11 -0.96
N LEU A 85 -7.44 59.34 -1.94
CA LEU A 85 -5.99 59.45 -1.83
C LEU A 85 -5.56 60.40 -0.71
N THR A 86 -5.13 59.84 0.42
CA THR A 86 -4.17 60.48 1.31
C THR A 86 -2.79 59.91 1.00
N SER A 87 -1.86 60.80 0.70
CA SER A 87 -0.47 60.57 0.28
C SER A 87 0.42 59.93 1.36
N SER A 88 -0.04 58.83 1.97
CA SER A 88 0.78 58.00 2.85
C SER A 88 1.05 56.67 2.17
N ASP A 89 2.31 56.39 1.82
CA ASP A 89 2.79 55.10 1.27
C ASP A 89 2.73 53.94 2.29
N GLN A 90 2.18 54.18 3.48
CA GLN A 90 2.08 53.19 4.54
C GLN A 90 0.88 52.26 4.30
N ILE A 91 1.17 50.97 4.20
CA ILE A 91 0.16 49.91 4.08
C ILE A 91 -0.08 49.31 5.47
N TYR A 92 -1.35 49.19 5.84
CA TYR A 92 -1.77 48.65 7.13
C TYR A 92 -2.25 47.20 7.00
N LEU A 93 -2.17 46.44 8.10
CA LEU A 93 -2.72 45.09 8.16
C LEU A 93 -4.20 45.13 8.55
N GLY A 94 -5.03 44.39 7.82
CA GLY A 94 -6.48 44.33 8.00
C GLY A 94 -6.92 43.46 9.19
N ALA A 95 -8.01 43.83 9.85
CA ALA A 95 -8.49 43.09 11.03
C ALA A 95 -8.97 41.67 10.71
N LYS A 96 -9.46 41.41 9.48
CA LYS A 96 -9.83 40.05 9.07
C LYS A 96 -8.60 39.20 8.76
N LEU A 97 -7.57 39.81 8.17
CA LEU A 97 -6.28 39.16 7.93
C LEU A 97 -5.67 38.61 9.22
N GLY A 98 -5.62 39.42 10.28
CA GLY A 98 -5.04 38.97 11.55
C GLY A 98 -5.74 37.76 12.15
N ARG A 99 -7.08 37.67 12.03
CA ARG A 99 -7.82 36.47 12.46
C ARG A 99 -7.48 35.26 11.60
N TRP A 100 -7.45 35.43 10.28
CA TRP A 100 -7.14 34.35 9.34
C TRP A 100 -5.74 33.76 9.57
N ILE A 101 -4.73 34.61 9.82
CA ILE A 101 -3.35 34.15 10.09
C ILE A 101 -3.26 33.41 11.43
N LYS A 102 -3.99 33.85 12.46
CA LYS A 102 -4.09 33.10 13.72
C LYS A 102 -4.67 31.69 13.54
N TYR A 103 -5.58 31.50 12.58
CA TYR A 103 -6.08 30.16 12.24
C TYR A 103 -5.08 29.34 11.45
N ALA A 104 -4.34 29.96 10.53
CA ALA A 104 -3.25 29.29 9.84
C ALA A 104 -2.15 28.83 10.82
N GLU A 105 -1.85 29.64 11.84
CA GLU A 105 -0.95 29.27 12.94
C GLU A 105 -1.50 28.10 13.77
N LYS A 106 -2.79 28.12 14.12
CA LYS A 106 -3.43 26.98 14.80
C LYS A 106 -3.39 25.70 13.95
N SER A 107 -3.56 25.82 12.63
CA SER A 107 -3.42 24.71 11.69
C SER A 107 -1.99 24.17 11.72
N ARG A 108 -0.99 25.05 11.60
CA ARG A 108 0.43 24.71 11.72
C ARG A 108 0.71 23.89 12.98
N GLU A 109 0.21 24.34 14.13
CA GLU A 109 0.36 23.63 15.42
C GLU A 109 -0.34 22.27 15.42
N SER A 110 -1.57 22.19 14.87
CA SER A 110 -2.35 20.96 14.86
C SER A 110 -1.73 19.86 13.98
N PHE A 111 -1.06 20.26 12.89
CA PHE A 111 -0.34 19.36 11.99
C PHE A 111 1.15 19.17 12.38
N GLY A 112 1.63 19.84 13.42
CA GLY A 112 3.02 19.71 13.89
C GLY A 112 4.07 20.33 12.97
N TYR A 113 3.69 21.30 12.12
CA TYR A 113 4.63 21.97 11.22
C TYR A 113 5.47 23.03 11.94
N ASP A 114 6.76 23.15 11.56
CA ASP A 114 7.66 24.15 12.16
C ASP A 114 7.36 25.59 11.66
N PHE A 115 6.84 25.72 10.43
CA PHE A 115 6.61 27.00 9.76
C PHE A 115 5.20 27.10 9.17
N ILE A 116 4.66 28.32 9.05
CA ILE A 116 3.38 28.56 8.37
C ILE A 116 3.60 28.45 6.85
N GLY A 117 3.13 27.35 6.25
CA GLY A 117 3.12 27.11 4.80
C GLY A 117 1.82 27.53 4.10
N ILE A 118 1.80 27.40 2.76
CA ILE A 118 0.65 27.73 1.91
C ILE A 118 -0.58 26.88 2.25
N GLN A 119 -0.37 25.60 2.59
CA GLN A 119 -1.42 24.69 3.05
C GLN A 119 -2.13 25.18 4.31
N ASN A 120 -1.37 25.70 5.28
CA ASN A 120 -1.91 26.26 6.52
C ASN A 120 -2.72 27.54 6.25
N LEU A 121 -2.26 28.38 5.31
CA LEU A 121 -2.99 29.56 4.85
C LEU A 121 -4.31 29.18 4.16
N LEU A 122 -4.30 28.15 3.30
CA LEU A 122 -5.51 27.63 2.67
C LEU A 122 -6.51 27.06 3.68
N LEU A 123 -6.04 26.26 4.64
CA LEU A 123 -6.87 25.74 5.72
C LEU A 123 -7.48 26.84 6.59
N GLY A 124 -6.74 27.94 6.79
CA GLY A 124 -7.25 29.13 7.48
C GLY A 124 -8.50 29.73 6.81
N LEU A 125 -8.70 29.55 5.50
CA LEU A 125 -9.90 30.04 4.79
C LEU A 125 -11.18 29.35 5.26
N ASN A 126 -11.06 28.18 5.89
CA ASN A 126 -12.17 27.41 6.43
C ASN A 126 -12.93 28.15 7.56
N ASP A 127 -12.23 28.92 8.41
CA ASP A 127 -12.87 29.63 9.52
C ASP A 127 -13.58 30.93 9.06
N CYS A 128 -13.19 31.48 7.92
CA CYS A 128 -13.92 32.58 7.27
C CYS A 128 -15.37 32.20 6.90
N ARG A 129 -15.77 30.93 7.05
CA ARG A 129 -17.17 30.48 6.94
C ARG A 129 -18.13 31.20 7.89
N ARG A 130 -17.71 31.68 9.05
CA ARG A 130 -18.69 32.02 10.08
C ARG A 130 -19.27 33.44 10.05
N LYS A 131 -18.64 34.45 9.43
CA LYS A 131 -19.19 35.83 9.42
C LYS A 131 -18.81 36.68 8.18
N SER A 132 -19.85 37.02 7.39
CA SER A 132 -20.01 38.16 6.46
C SER A 132 -19.47 38.11 5.02
N SER A 133 -20.44 38.31 4.09
CA SER A 133 -20.41 38.89 2.72
C SER A 133 -19.65 38.17 1.59
N ASP A 134 -20.41 37.84 0.53
CA ASP A 134 -20.14 37.43 -0.88
C ASP A 134 -19.04 36.41 -1.21
N MET A 135 -17.87 36.47 -0.56
CA MET A 135 -16.81 35.44 -0.67
C MET A 135 -17.22 34.10 -0.03
N HIS A 136 -18.19 34.13 0.90
CA HIS A 136 -18.67 32.96 1.63
C HIS A 136 -19.32 31.91 0.73
N PHE A 137 -20.09 32.34 -0.28
CA PHE A 137 -20.76 31.44 -1.21
C PHE A 137 -19.77 30.71 -2.13
N TRP A 138 -18.68 31.38 -2.51
CA TRP A 138 -17.61 30.81 -3.35
C TRP A 138 -16.74 29.81 -2.60
N LEU A 139 -16.38 30.11 -1.34
CA LEU A 139 -15.62 29.20 -0.48
C LEU A 139 -16.46 27.98 -0.04
N LEU A 140 -17.79 28.09 0.06
CA LEU A 140 -18.65 26.95 0.43
C LEU A 140 -18.77 25.88 -0.66
N ASN A 141 -18.70 26.26 -1.95
CA ASN A 141 -18.77 25.30 -3.06
C ASN A 141 -17.43 24.60 -3.34
N ILE A 142 -16.31 25.30 -3.14
CA ILE A 142 -14.96 24.73 -3.28
C ILE A 142 -14.60 23.90 -2.04
N LEU A 143 -14.95 24.38 -0.83
CA LEU A 143 -14.58 23.76 0.44
C LEU A 143 -15.73 22.92 1.04
N LYS A 144 -16.16 21.83 0.41
CA LYS A 144 -16.89 20.78 1.17
C LYS A 144 -15.93 20.24 2.23
N GLY A 145 -16.20 20.58 3.49
CA GLY A 145 -15.20 20.65 4.57
C GLY A 145 -14.47 19.36 4.93
N SER A 146 -14.91 18.20 4.44
CA SER A 146 -14.24 16.92 4.67
C SER A 146 -13.17 16.61 3.63
N SER A 147 -13.37 17.02 2.37
CA SER A 147 -12.52 16.58 1.24
C SER A 147 -11.16 17.27 1.15
N ILE A 148 -11.00 18.44 1.79
CA ILE A 148 -9.80 19.28 1.61
C ILE A 148 -8.71 18.94 2.60
N TYR A 149 -9.06 18.55 3.82
CA TYR A 149 -8.09 18.05 4.78
C TYR A 149 -7.44 16.77 4.24
N ASP A 150 -8.26 15.84 3.75
CA ASP A 150 -7.80 14.59 3.16
C ASP A 150 -6.95 14.84 1.90
N LEU A 151 -7.35 15.80 1.06
CA LEU A 151 -6.59 16.15 -0.15
C LEU A 151 -5.27 16.86 0.15
N ILE A 152 -5.23 17.75 1.15
CA ILE A 152 -3.98 18.41 1.56
C ILE A 152 -3.02 17.38 2.14
N ILE A 153 -3.52 16.43 2.94
CA ILE A 153 -2.71 15.33 3.47
C ILE A 153 -2.19 14.46 2.31
N SER A 154 -3.01 14.13 1.31
CA SER A 154 -2.55 13.34 0.16
C SER A 154 -1.55 14.08 -0.71
N LEU A 155 -1.72 15.39 -0.91
CA LEU A 155 -0.78 16.22 -1.68
C LEU A 155 0.54 16.47 -0.92
N ASP A 156 0.49 16.64 0.40
CA ASP A 156 1.70 16.73 1.23
C ASP A 156 2.47 15.40 1.22
N LEU A 157 1.77 14.25 1.19
CA LEU A 157 2.37 12.92 0.99
C LEU A 157 2.96 12.75 -0.41
N GLU A 158 2.28 13.21 -1.45
CA GLU A 158 2.74 13.15 -2.84
C GLU A 158 3.94 14.09 -3.10
N GLU A 159 3.97 15.30 -2.52
CA GLU A 159 5.14 16.18 -2.55
C GLU A 159 6.33 15.55 -1.80
N LEU A 160 6.10 14.85 -0.69
CA LEU A 160 7.13 14.08 0.03
C LEU A 160 7.62 12.87 -0.77
N GLU A 161 6.75 12.14 -1.45
CA GLU A 161 7.11 11.03 -2.33
C GLU A 161 7.87 11.52 -3.56
N GLN A 162 7.44 12.59 -4.22
CA GLN A 162 8.16 13.19 -5.35
C GLN A 162 9.51 13.76 -4.93
N MET A 163 9.61 14.33 -3.73
CA MET A 163 10.89 14.78 -3.17
C MET A 163 11.77 13.58 -2.82
N SER A 164 11.23 12.49 -2.28
CA SER A 164 11.93 11.23 -2.03
C SER A 164 12.44 10.61 -3.33
N ASP A 165 11.61 10.56 -4.38
CA ASP A 165 11.95 10.02 -5.69
C ASP A 165 12.99 10.88 -6.40
N LYS A 166 12.87 12.21 -6.35
CA LYS A 166 13.92 13.13 -6.83
C LYS A 166 15.21 12.99 -6.02
N PHE A 167 15.12 12.76 -4.71
CA PHE A 167 16.29 12.54 -3.87
C PHE A 167 16.93 11.18 -4.18
N GLU A 168 16.15 10.13 -4.43
CA GLU A 168 16.62 8.83 -4.89
C GLU A 168 17.24 8.90 -6.29
N GLU A 169 16.64 9.66 -7.21
CA GLU A 169 17.15 9.86 -8.57
C GLU A 169 18.45 10.68 -8.54
N MET A 170 18.51 11.70 -7.67
CA MET A 170 19.72 12.47 -7.40
C MET A 170 20.80 11.59 -6.74
N ILE A 171 20.44 10.71 -5.80
CA ILE A 171 21.35 9.71 -5.22
C ILE A 171 21.81 8.71 -6.28
N LYS A 172 20.93 8.21 -7.15
CA LYS A 172 21.27 7.29 -8.25
C LYS A 172 22.18 7.96 -9.27
N SER A 173 21.95 9.23 -9.58
CA SER A 173 22.80 10.06 -10.44
C SER A 173 24.18 10.32 -9.80
N LEU A 174 24.21 10.61 -8.50
CA LEU A 174 25.45 10.76 -7.72
C LEU A 174 26.20 9.42 -7.60
N CYS A 175 25.51 8.31 -7.39
CA CYS A 175 26.11 6.97 -7.34
C CYS A 175 26.62 6.52 -8.71
N LYS A 176 25.96 6.92 -9.81
CA LYS A 176 26.41 6.63 -11.18
C LYS A 176 27.63 7.44 -11.57
N THR A 177 27.68 8.72 -11.20
CA THR A 177 28.88 9.56 -11.35
C THR A 177 30.04 9.10 -10.46
N VAL A 178 29.74 8.50 -9.30
CA VAL A 178 30.71 7.83 -8.42
C VAL A 178 31.14 6.45 -8.95
N SER A 179 30.26 5.68 -9.62
CA SER A 179 30.62 4.38 -10.19
C SER A 179 31.51 4.50 -11.43
N ASP A 180 31.37 5.59 -12.19
CA ASP A 180 32.28 5.92 -13.29
C ASP A 180 33.66 6.41 -12.78
N CYS A 181 33.77 6.75 -11.49
CA CYS A 181 35.02 7.07 -10.80
C CYS A 181 35.45 5.91 -9.87
N SER A 182 35.53 4.69 -10.40
CA SER A 182 36.12 3.58 -9.65
C SER A 182 37.63 3.80 -9.47
N THR A 183 38.05 4.22 -8.27
CA THR A 183 39.24 3.78 -7.48
C THR A 183 39.89 4.83 -6.54
N GLU A 184 39.33 6.04 -6.33
CA GLU A 184 39.91 7.00 -5.35
C GLU A 184 38.84 7.75 -4.52
N SER A 185 38.02 7.01 -3.77
CA SER A 185 36.85 7.53 -3.03
C SER A 185 37.06 7.65 -1.51
N GLU A 186 37.97 8.53 -1.10
CA GLU A 186 37.91 9.12 0.26
C GLU A 186 38.53 10.55 0.27
N TYR A 187 39.50 10.81 -0.61
CA TYR A 187 40.18 12.11 -0.73
C TYR A 187 39.40 13.18 -1.53
N THR A 188 38.50 12.78 -2.41
CA THR A 188 37.79 13.68 -3.34
C THR A 188 36.55 14.35 -2.75
N ALA A 189 35.86 13.69 -1.80
CA ALA A 189 34.71 14.28 -1.09
C ALA A 189 35.11 15.47 -0.20
N LEU A 190 36.27 15.40 0.47
CA LEU A 190 36.89 16.50 1.20
C LEU A 190 37.29 17.68 0.27
N ARG A 191 37.71 17.38 -0.96
CA ARG A 191 38.15 18.37 -1.95
C ARG A 191 36.99 19.16 -2.58
N LEU A 192 35.80 18.55 -2.70
CA LEU A 192 34.58 19.20 -3.17
C LEU A 192 34.01 20.17 -2.12
N CYS A 193 34.02 19.81 -0.83
CA CYS A 193 33.64 20.73 0.25
C CYS A 193 34.54 21.98 0.28
N GLY A 194 35.85 21.81 0.08
CA GLY A 194 36.79 22.93 0.02
C GLY A 194 36.59 23.85 -1.21
N ARG A 195 36.14 23.32 -2.35
CA ARG A 195 35.85 24.14 -3.55
C ARG A 195 34.57 24.97 -3.42
N ILE A 196 33.55 24.45 -2.73
CA ILE A 196 32.31 25.18 -2.50
C ILE A 196 32.55 26.35 -1.53
N GLN A 197 33.36 26.16 -0.48
CA GLN A 197 33.78 27.25 0.42
C GLN A 197 34.59 28.33 -0.30
N ASN A 198 35.45 27.95 -1.26
CA ASN A 198 36.26 28.91 -2.03
C ASN A 198 35.42 29.71 -3.05
N LEU A 199 34.39 29.11 -3.62
CA LEU A 199 33.44 29.78 -4.52
C LEU A 199 32.50 30.73 -3.78
N GLN A 200 32.16 30.43 -2.52
CA GLN A 200 31.36 31.32 -1.67
C GLN A 200 32.09 32.61 -1.27
N GLN A 201 33.44 32.61 -1.24
CA GLN A 201 34.24 33.82 -0.98
C GLN A 201 34.35 34.77 -2.20
N GLN A 202 33.93 34.34 -3.40
CA GLN A 202 34.17 35.08 -4.64
C GLN A 202 32.95 35.84 -5.19
N ILE A 203 31.79 35.77 -4.55
CA ILE A 203 30.57 36.44 -5.02
C ILE A 203 29.94 37.28 -3.90
N PRO A 204 30.17 38.61 -3.86
CA PRO A 204 29.41 39.48 -2.97
C PRO A 204 28.01 39.71 -3.53
N ILE A 205 26.98 39.29 -2.80
CA ILE A 205 25.58 39.69 -3.05
C ILE A 205 25.45 41.13 -2.56
N VAL A 206 25.69 42.08 -3.45
CA VAL A 206 25.46 43.50 -3.17
C VAL A 206 23.95 43.74 -3.18
N SER A 207 23.39 44.27 -2.10
CA SER A 207 21.98 44.65 -2.07
C SER A 207 21.73 45.79 -3.07
N ASP A 208 20.74 45.63 -3.96
CA ASP A 208 20.40 46.60 -5.01
C ASP A 208 20.25 48.05 -4.50
N LYS A 209 19.80 48.24 -3.25
CA LYS A 209 19.71 49.56 -2.61
C LYS A 209 21.07 50.27 -2.45
N ALA A 210 22.12 49.53 -2.10
CA ALA A 210 23.46 50.08 -1.91
C ALA A 210 24.13 50.44 -3.25
N LEU A 211 23.86 49.66 -4.29
CA LEU A 211 24.27 49.99 -5.67
C LEU A 211 23.53 51.22 -6.18
N VAL A 212 22.22 51.33 -5.93
CA VAL A 212 21.41 52.50 -6.32
C VAL A 212 21.87 53.76 -5.59
N ASP A 213 22.16 53.72 -4.30
CA ASP A 213 22.64 54.89 -3.54
C ASP A 213 24.07 55.31 -3.94
N LEU A 214 24.94 54.35 -4.26
CA LEU A 214 26.29 54.61 -4.79
C LEU A 214 26.23 55.18 -6.21
N VAL A 215 25.40 54.59 -7.08
CA VAL A 215 25.19 55.06 -8.47
C VAL A 215 24.58 56.46 -8.46
N ASN A 216 23.58 56.73 -7.62
CA ASN A 216 22.99 58.06 -7.46
C ASN A 216 24.05 59.08 -6.97
N GLY A 217 24.92 58.71 -6.05
CA GLY A 217 26.03 59.56 -5.59
C GLY A 217 27.10 59.85 -6.67
N ILE A 218 27.31 58.91 -7.61
CA ILE A 218 28.23 59.07 -8.74
C ILE A 218 27.59 59.88 -9.88
N GLN A 219 26.29 59.69 -10.16
CA GLN A 219 25.55 60.38 -11.23
C GLN A 219 25.44 61.90 -10.97
N ILE A 220 25.26 62.30 -9.70
CA ILE A 220 25.24 63.71 -9.29
C ILE A 220 26.60 64.40 -9.56
N ASN A 221 27.71 63.64 -9.52
CA ASN A 221 29.04 64.15 -9.81
C ASN A 221 29.30 64.33 -11.32
N GLN A 222 28.70 63.49 -12.17
CA GLN A 222 28.79 63.61 -13.63
C GLN A 222 27.98 64.81 -14.16
N ASP A 223 26.84 65.13 -13.56
CA ASP A 223 26.04 66.32 -13.93
C ASP A 223 26.77 67.64 -13.60
N ILE A 224 27.56 67.66 -12.51
CA ILE A 224 28.37 68.83 -12.13
C ILE A 224 29.59 69.01 -13.04
N ILE A 225 30.14 67.93 -13.60
CA ILE A 225 31.28 67.96 -14.54
C ILE A 225 30.81 68.35 -15.95
N ASN A 226 29.65 67.86 -16.40
CA ASN A 226 29.06 68.24 -17.69
C ASN A 226 28.61 69.72 -17.70
N PHE A 227 28.22 70.28 -16.56
CA PHE A 227 27.91 71.72 -16.44
C PHE A 227 29.15 72.63 -16.49
N ARG A 228 30.39 72.10 -16.45
CA ARG A 228 31.63 72.89 -16.53
C ARG A 228 32.16 73.12 -17.95
N GLN A 229 31.64 72.44 -18.98
CA GLN A 229 32.19 72.55 -20.35
C GLN A 229 31.53 73.61 -21.24
N THR A 230 30.46 74.27 -20.80
CA THR A 230 29.65 75.17 -21.66
C THR A 230 29.48 76.62 -21.17
N ARG A 231 30.41 77.19 -20.36
CA ARG A 231 30.34 78.63 -19.99
C ARG A 231 31.67 79.39 -19.96
N SER A 232 31.59 80.65 -20.42
CA SER A 232 32.69 81.61 -20.59
C SER A 232 33.29 82.14 -19.27
N PHE A 233 34.55 82.57 -19.37
CA PHE A 233 35.44 83.08 -18.32
C PHE A 233 34.81 84.08 -17.33
N ILE A 234 33.91 84.96 -17.78
CA ILE A 234 33.28 86.01 -16.94
C ILE A 234 32.28 85.41 -15.91
N GLY A 235 31.75 84.20 -16.14
CA GLY A 235 30.91 83.51 -15.16
C GLY A 235 31.67 82.92 -13.97
N ARG A 236 33.01 82.75 -14.07
CA ARG A 236 33.84 82.19 -12.99
C ARG A 236 34.29 83.25 -11.97
N LEU A 237 34.49 84.48 -12.43
CA LEU A 237 34.91 85.60 -11.58
C LEU A 237 33.79 86.13 -10.69
N PHE A 238 32.53 85.99 -11.10
CA PHE A 238 31.38 86.48 -10.32
C PHE A 238 31.00 85.54 -9.14
N ASP A 239 31.39 84.26 -9.20
CA ASP A 239 31.07 83.26 -8.17
C ASP A 239 32.04 83.31 -6.97
N GLU A 240 33.26 83.81 -7.16
CA GLU A 240 34.28 83.95 -6.10
C GLU A 240 33.95 85.09 -5.11
N ILE A 241 33.19 86.09 -5.55
CA ILE A 241 32.84 87.29 -4.76
C ILE A 241 31.55 87.11 -3.94
N THR A 242 30.70 86.11 -4.26
CA THR A 242 29.38 85.95 -3.63
C THR A 242 29.30 84.84 -2.57
N GLY A 243 30.41 84.16 -2.25
CA GLY A 243 30.46 83.14 -1.19
C GLY A 243 29.70 81.84 -1.50
N LYS A 244 29.27 81.64 -2.75
CA LYS A 244 28.53 80.43 -3.17
C LYS A 244 29.38 79.18 -3.36
N ASP A 245 30.70 79.28 -3.38
CA ASP A 245 31.59 78.11 -3.46
C ASP A 245 31.71 77.34 -2.14
N ARG A 246 31.55 78.01 -0.99
CA ARG A 246 31.61 77.36 0.34
C ARG A 246 30.42 76.44 0.59
N SER A 247 29.23 76.82 0.10
CA SER A 247 28.03 75.98 0.19
C SER A 247 28.07 74.76 -0.75
N ARG A 248 28.81 74.86 -1.87
CA ARG A 248 29.02 73.74 -2.82
C ARG A 248 30.07 72.75 -2.30
N GLN A 249 31.15 73.22 -1.66
CA GLN A 249 32.14 72.34 -1.01
C GLN A 249 31.55 71.58 0.19
N ILE A 250 30.73 72.23 1.02
CA ILE A 250 30.05 71.59 2.17
C ILE A 250 29.11 70.47 1.72
N LEU A 251 28.43 70.62 0.57
CA LEU A 251 27.54 69.59 0.01
C LEU A 251 28.32 68.38 -0.53
N VAL A 252 29.50 68.62 -1.14
CA VAL A 252 30.40 67.56 -1.63
C VAL A 252 31.02 66.78 -0.47
N GLU A 253 31.52 67.48 0.56
CA GLU A 253 32.09 66.84 1.75
C GLU A 253 31.02 66.11 2.58
N SER A 254 29.80 66.65 2.67
CA SER A 254 28.66 66.00 3.33
C SER A 254 28.21 64.73 2.60
N ASN A 255 28.15 64.75 1.27
CA ASN A 255 27.78 63.58 0.48
C ASN A 255 28.87 62.50 0.48
N LEU A 256 30.14 62.91 0.43
CA LEU A 256 31.27 61.98 0.54
C LEU A 256 31.33 61.33 1.93
N ASN A 257 31.14 62.11 3.00
CA ASN A 257 31.07 61.58 4.37
C ASN A 257 29.86 60.66 4.56
N SER A 258 28.71 60.96 3.95
CA SER A 258 27.54 60.08 3.98
C SER A 258 27.81 58.77 3.23
N GLY A 259 28.50 58.82 2.09
CA GLY A 259 28.93 57.63 1.35
C GLY A 259 29.93 56.76 2.14
N ILE A 260 30.88 57.38 2.85
CA ILE A 260 31.85 56.69 3.71
C ILE A 260 31.16 56.06 4.93
N LEU A 261 30.22 56.76 5.57
CA LEU A 261 29.43 56.23 6.69
C LEU A 261 28.52 55.07 6.25
N SER A 262 27.93 55.15 5.06
CA SER A 262 27.16 54.06 4.46
C SER A 262 28.03 52.85 4.15
N LEU A 263 29.24 53.04 3.61
CA LEU A 263 30.20 51.95 3.40
C LEU A 263 30.66 51.32 4.72
N HIS A 264 30.91 52.14 5.75
CA HIS A 264 31.26 51.66 7.08
C HIS A 264 30.12 50.85 7.71
N GLN A 265 28.87 51.31 7.59
CA GLN A 265 27.70 50.53 8.01
C GLN A 265 27.51 49.26 7.19
N LEU A 266 27.82 49.29 5.90
CA LEU A 266 27.75 48.12 5.02
C LEU A 266 28.80 47.08 5.45
N ILE A 267 30.02 47.48 5.78
CA ILE A 267 31.07 46.62 6.31
C ILE A 267 30.68 46.03 7.68
N LEU A 268 30.14 46.85 8.60
CA LEU A 268 29.65 46.35 9.89
C LEU A 268 28.48 45.37 9.70
N SER A 269 27.53 45.68 8.81
CA SER A 269 26.40 44.80 8.52
C SER A 269 26.84 43.50 7.84
N LEU A 270 27.85 43.53 6.98
CA LEU A 270 28.46 42.33 6.40
C LEU A 270 29.16 41.50 7.49
N SER A 271 29.89 42.13 8.41
CA SER A 271 30.54 41.45 9.53
C SER A 271 29.52 40.81 10.48
N ASP A 272 28.42 41.50 10.78
CA ASP A 272 27.35 40.98 11.63
C ASP A 272 26.57 39.88 10.92
N ASN A 273 26.27 40.04 9.63
CA ASN A 273 25.61 39.01 8.83
C ASN A 273 26.48 37.76 8.65
N LEU A 274 27.80 37.91 8.51
CA LEU A 274 28.74 36.79 8.52
C LEU A 274 28.75 36.09 9.88
N ARG A 275 28.77 36.84 10.99
CA ARG A 275 28.73 36.26 12.34
C ARG A 275 27.38 35.58 12.65
N ILE A 276 26.26 36.13 12.18
CA ILE A 276 24.93 35.51 12.26
C ILE A 276 24.88 34.25 11.38
N SER A 277 25.54 34.27 10.22
CA SER A 277 25.65 33.09 9.35
C SER A 277 26.50 31.99 10.00
N ASP A 278 27.60 32.33 10.66
CA ASP A 278 28.41 31.37 11.41
C ASP A 278 27.64 30.75 12.59
N VAL A 279 26.91 31.57 13.36
CA VAL A 279 26.04 31.07 14.45
C VAL A 279 24.88 30.24 13.90
N ALA A 280 24.29 30.63 12.77
CA ALA A 280 23.25 29.84 12.11
C ALA A 280 23.81 28.52 11.57
N LEU A 281 25.04 28.50 11.06
CA LEU A 281 25.74 27.30 10.63
C LEU A 281 26.04 26.37 11.82
N GLU A 282 26.49 26.89 12.96
CA GLU A 282 26.68 26.08 14.18
C GLU A 282 25.35 25.49 14.68
N ILE A 283 24.27 26.27 14.72
CA ILE A 283 22.95 25.79 15.15
C ILE A 283 22.41 24.73 14.19
N THR A 284 22.54 24.95 12.88
CA THR A 284 22.09 23.98 11.87
C THR A 284 22.93 22.70 11.90
N GLN A 285 24.25 22.80 12.10
CA GLN A 285 25.11 21.63 12.30
C GLN A 285 24.72 20.85 13.56
N ALA A 286 24.44 21.54 14.68
CA ALA A 286 23.98 20.90 15.91
C ALA A 286 22.63 20.19 15.72
N LYS A 287 21.68 20.84 15.05
CA LYS A 287 20.36 20.26 14.75
C LYS A 287 20.43 19.10 13.76
N LEU A 288 21.28 19.17 12.74
CA LEU A 288 21.54 18.06 11.83
C LEU A 288 22.16 16.87 12.56
N LEU A 289 23.02 17.12 13.55
CA LEU A 289 23.60 16.06 14.38
C LEU A 289 22.54 15.40 15.27
N GLU A 290 21.65 16.20 15.86
CA GLU A 290 20.51 15.73 16.66
C GLU A 290 19.56 14.86 15.82
N VAL A 291 19.14 15.35 14.65
CA VAL A 291 18.31 14.61 13.69
C VAL A 291 19.00 13.33 13.24
N ARG A 292 20.30 13.36 12.93
CA ARG A 292 21.06 12.15 12.56
C ARG A 292 21.06 11.11 13.67
N ASN A 293 21.18 11.53 14.93
CA ASN A 293 21.16 10.62 16.06
C ASN A 293 19.75 10.05 16.30
N ALA A 294 18.69 10.86 16.14
CA ALA A 294 17.31 10.39 16.17
C ALA A 294 17.01 9.37 15.06
N LEU A 295 17.43 9.66 13.82
CA LEU A 295 17.29 8.74 12.68
C LEU A 295 18.06 7.42 12.90
N ARG A 296 19.25 7.47 13.51
CA ARG A 296 19.99 6.26 13.89
C ARG A 296 19.21 5.42 14.91
N LYS A 297 18.61 6.05 15.92
CA LYS A 297 17.80 5.35 16.92
C LYS A 297 16.56 4.72 16.30
N HIS A 298 15.83 5.45 15.46
CA HIS A 298 14.66 4.91 14.76
C HIS A 298 15.05 3.78 13.80
N ARG A 299 16.20 3.85 13.11
CA ARG A 299 16.69 2.74 12.30
C ARG A 299 16.93 1.48 13.14
N GLN A 300 17.51 1.61 14.32
CA GLN A 300 17.70 0.48 15.24
C GLN A 300 16.36 -0.10 15.74
N GLU A 301 15.37 0.75 16.02
CA GLU A 301 14.01 0.31 16.38
C GLU A 301 13.34 -0.44 15.22
N ILE A 302 13.46 0.06 13.98
CA ILE A 302 12.95 -0.60 12.78
C ILE A 302 13.64 -1.96 12.57
N ASP A 303 14.96 -2.04 12.74
CA ASP A 303 15.70 -3.29 12.63
C ASP A 303 15.24 -4.32 13.68
N LEU A 304 15.00 -3.89 14.93
CA LEU A 304 14.45 -4.74 15.98
C LEU A 304 13.03 -5.21 15.64
N LEU A 305 12.18 -4.32 15.13
CA LEU A 305 10.83 -4.66 14.70
C LEU A 305 10.85 -5.67 13.54
N ASN A 306 11.77 -5.52 12.59
CA ASN A 306 11.95 -6.48 11.49
C ASN A 306 12.43 -7.85 12.00
N GLN A 307 13.35 -7.88 12.97
CA GLN A 307 13.77 -9.12 13.62
C GLN A 307 12.62 -9.80 14.38
N LEU A 308 11.81 -9.03 15.09
CA LEU A 308 10.63 -9.56 15.78
C LEU A 308 9.61 -10.10 14.78
N ASN A 309 9.36 -9.37 13.68
CA ASN A 309 8.40 -9.78 12.67
C ASN A 309 8.84 -11.07 11.96
N THR A 310 10.12 -11.18 11.61
CA THR A 310 10.66 -12.42 11.03
C THR A 310 10.57 -13.60 12.00
N HIS A 311 10.84 -13.38 13.30
CA HIS A 311 10.66 -14.43 14.31
C HIS A 311 9.20 -14.86 14.45
N LEU A 312 8.26 -13.91 14.50
CA LEU A 312 6.83 -14.18 14.58
C LEU A 312 6.34 -14.94 13.33
N GLN A 313 6.82 -14.59 12.14
CA GLN A 313 6.47 -15.27 10.90
C GLN A 313 6.92 -16.74 10.94
N ILE A 314 8.15 -17.02 11.38
CA ILE A 314 8.64 -18.40 11.55
C ILE A 314 7.78 -19.17 12.55
N GLN A 315 7.39 -18.56 13.68
CA GLN A 315 6.52 -19.21 14.66
C GLN A 315 5.12 -19.48 14.12
N LEU A 316 4.55 -18.55 13.36
CA LEU A 316 3.25 -18.73 12.72
C LEU A 316 3.29 -19.89 11.72
N ASP A 317 4.34 -19.98 10.90
CA ASP A 317 4.51 -21.07 9.94
C ASP A 317 4.64 -22.43 10.65
N ASP A 318 5.41 -22.52 11.75
CA ASP A 318 5.52 -23.75 12.57
C ASP A 318 4.18 -24.13 13.20
N HIS A 319 3.43 -23.14 13.73
CA HIS A 319 2.10 -23.39 14.28
C HIS A 319 1.10 -23.85 13.22
N GLU A 320 1.12 -23.25 12.03
CA GLU A 320 0.27 -23.66 10.91
C GLU A 320 0.55 -25.10 10.50
N GLN A 321 1.83 -25.49 10.37
CA GLN A 321 2.22 -26.87 10.07
C GLN A 321 1.76 -27.85 11.16
N ARG A 322 1.88 -27.47 12.45
CA ARG A 322 1.38 -28.28 13.56
C ARG A 322 -0.13 -28.44 13.53
N ILE A 323 -0.87 -27.38 13.23
CA ILE A 323 -2.33 -27.41 13.11
C ILE A 323 -2.73 -28.35 11.97
N GLN A 324 -2.16 -28.20 10.78
CA GLN A 324 -2.44 -29.09 9.64
C GLN A 324 -2.12 -30.56 9.98
N HIS A 325 -1.04 -30.82 10.71
CA HIS A 325 -0.71 -32.17 11.17
C HIS A 325 -1.74 -32.71 12.16
N LEU A 326 -2.19 -31.89 13.12
CA LEU A 326 -3.21 -32.28 14.09
C LEU A 326 -4.57 -32.52 13.43
N GLU A 327 -4.98 -31.67 12.49
CA GLU A 327 -6.22 -31.82 11.74
C GLU A 327 -6.25 -33.15 10.97
N LYS A 328 -5.16 -33.47 10.25
CA LYS A 328 -5.01 -34.78 9.58
C LYS A 328 -5.13 -35.95 10.55
N ARG A 329 -4.55 -35.82 11.76
CA ARG A 329 -4.64 -36.86 12.80
C ARG A 329 -6.06 -37.00 13.37
N VAL A 330 -6.74 -35.89 13.66
CA VAL A 330 -8.12 -35.90 14.17
C VAL A 330 -9.04 -36.54 13.13
N TYR A 331 -8.94 -36.09 11.87
CA TYR A 331 -9.75 -36.63 10.78
C TYR A 331 -9.51 -38.14 10.59
N ARG A 332 -8.25 -38.60 10.66
CA ARG A 332 -7.93 -40.04 10.64
C ARG A 332 -8.61 -40.81 11.77
N ILE A 333 -8.64 -40.25 12.99
CA ILE A 333 -9.30 -40.89 14.15
C ILE A 333 -10.81 -40.98 13.93
N GLU A 334 -11.46 -39.91 13.47
CA GLU A 334 -12.89 -39.89 13.18
C GLU A 334 -13.28 -40.94 12.13
N VAL A 335 -12.48 -41.04 11.05
CA VAL A 335 -12.68 -42.03 9.99
C VAL A 335 -12.53 -43.45 10.55
N ILE A 336 -11.51 -43.69 11.37
CA ILE A 336 -11.33 -44.99 12.04
C ILE A 336 -12.53 -45.32 12.93
N GLN A 337 -13.04 -44.36 13.72
CA GLN A 337 -14.20 -44.58 14.57
C GLN A 337 -15.46 -44.92 13.76
N LYS A 338 -15.69 -44.26 12.62
CA LYS A 338 -16.79 -44.59 11.71
C LYS A 338 -16.65 -46.00 11.15
N ILE A 339 -15.45 -46.37 10.70
CA ILE A 339 -15.15 -47.72 10.19
C ILE A 339 -15.43 -48.77 11.28
N ASP A 340 -14.88 -48.56 12.48
CA ASP A 340 -15.05 -49.48 13.62
C ASP A 340 -16.54 -49.63 13.98
N ALA A 341 -17.34 -48.56 13.89
CA ALA A 341 -18.78 -48.60 14.14
C ALA A 341 -19.55 -49.44 13.09
N ILE A 342 -19.23 -49.29 11.79
CA ILE A 342 -19.83 -50.08 10.71
C ILE A 342 -19.49 -51.57 10.88
N ILE A 343 -18.22 -51.88 11.13
CA ILE A 343 -17.77 -53.26 11.33
C ILE A 343 -18.41 -53.85 12.59
N ALA A 344 -18.52 -53.10 13.69
CA ALA A 344 -19.18 -53.55 14.90
C ALA A 344 -20.69 -53.83 14.68
N ALA A 345 -21.38 -52.98 13.91
CA ALA A 345 -22.78 -53.19 13.54
C ALA A 345 -22.94 -54.50 12.75
N TRP A 346 -22.07 -54.75 11.77
CA TRP A 346 -22.07 -55.98 10.99
C TRP A 346 -21.73 -57.23 11.82
N VAL A 347 -20.68 -57.18 12.65
CA VAL A 347 -20.27 -58.30 13.52
C VAL A 347 -21.36 -58.67 14.52
N SER A 348 -22.05 -57.67 15.07
CA SER A 348 -23.20 -57.89 15.95
C SER A 348 -24.44 -58.44 15.22
N GLY A 349 -24.37 -58.59 13.90
CA GLY A 349 -25.46 -59.05 13.06
C GLY A 349 -26.57 -58.02 12.89
N ARG A 350 -26.36 -56.74 13.16
CA ARG A 350 -27.43 -55.73 12.97
C ARG A 350 -27.67 -55.39 11.49
N THR A 351 -26.65 -55.55 10.66
CA THR A 351 -26.70 -55.23 9.22
C THR A 351 -26.47 -56.47 8.37
N TYR A 352 -27.07 -56.47 7.17
CA TYR A 352 -26.89 -57.48 6.12
C TYR A 352 -27.21 -58.93 6.54
N GLN A 353 -28.13 -59.13 7.48
CA GLN A 353 -28.58 -60.48 7.85
C GLN A 353 -29.25 -61.20 6.67
N GLY A 354 -28.99 -62.50 6.57
CA GLY A 354 -29.62 -63.39 5.60
C GLY A 354 -29.03 -63.34 4.19
N PHE A 355 -28.04 -62.48 3.92
CA PHE A 355 -27.17 -62.64 2.77
C PHE A 355 -26.06 -63.65 3.08
N TYR A 356 -25.54 -64.35 2.07
CA TYR A 356 -24.32 -65.12 2.25
C TYR A 356 -23.12 -64.21 2.56
N TRP A 357 -22.12 -64.72 3.28
CA TRP A 357 -21.05 -63.89 3.85
C TRP A 357 -20.27 -63.08 2.80
N ILE A 358 -20.10 -63.61 1.58
CA ILE A 358 -19.38 -62.90 0.52
C ILE A 358 -20.09 -61.62 0.10
N VAL A 359 -21.43 -61.68 0.02
CA VAL A 359 -22.27 -60.54 -0.31
C VAL A 359 -22.29 -59.54 0.85
N GLN A 360 -22.31 -60.04 2.09
CA GLN A 360 -22.16 -59.17 3.27
C GLN A 360 -20.85 -58.39 3.24
N ILE A 361 -19.73 -59.04 2.92
CA ILE A 361 -18.42 -58.36 2.83
C ILE A 361 -18.42 -57.29 1.74
N VAL A 362 -19.01 -57.58 0.57
CA VAL A 362 -19.13 -56.59 -0.50
C VAL A 362 -19.92 -55.37 -0.04
N PHE A 363 -21.07 -55.56 0.62
CA PHE A 363 -21.88 -54.43 1.09
C PHE A 363 -21.23 -53.64 2.21
N VAL A 364 -20.64 -54.32 3.21
CA VAL A 364 -19.89 -53.65 4.29
C VAL A 364 -18.70 -52.88 3.73
N THR A 365 -17.98 -53.46 2.76
CA THR A 365 -16.87 -52.78 2.09
C THR A 365 -17.35 -51.54 1.35
N ARG A 366 -18.46 -51.64 0.60
CA ARG A 366 -19.03 -50.49 -0.11
C ARG A 366 -19.50 -49.41 0.86
N GLU A 367 -20.13 -49.77 1.98
CA GLU A 367 -20.53 -48.83 3.03
C GLU A 367 -19.31 -48.11 3.63
N ILE A 368 -18.27 -48.86 4.02
CA ILE A 368 -17.02 -48.29 4.54
C ILE A 368 -16.37 -47.33 3.53
N VAL A 369 -16.31 -47.74 2.26
CA VAL A 369 -15.69 -46.93 1.20
C VAL A 369 -16.49 -45.66 0.94
N ASP A 370 -17.81 -45.78 0.78
CA ASP A 370 -18.68 -44.66 0.40
C ASP A 370 -18.85 -43.64 1.53
N PHE A 371 -18.88 -44.07 2.80
CA PHE A 371 -19.17 -43.19 3.95
C PHE A 371 -17.94 -42.71 4.73
N ALA A 372 -16.78 -43.35 4.57
CA ALA A 372 -15.61 -43.02 5.39
C ALA A 372 -14.30 -42.97 4.58
N LEU A 373 -13.96 -44.04 3.87
CA LEU A 373 -12.62 -44.19 3.31
C LEU A 373 -12.39 -43.31 2.06
N SER A 374 -13.38 -43.17 1.18
CA SER A 374 -13.19 -42.44 -0.08
C SER A 374 -12.94 -40.94 0.13
N ASP A 375 -13.65 -40.31 1.07
CA ASP A 375 -13.40 -38.92 1.46
C ASP A 375 -11.98 -38.76 2.02
N TYR A 376 -11.59 -39.68 2.91
CA TYR A 376 -10.29 -39.66 3.57
C TYR A 376 -9.13 -39.79 2.58
N GLU A 377 -9.18 -40.78 1.70
CA GLU A 377 -8.12 -41.04 0.72
C GLU A 377 -8.02 -39.90 -0.30
N SER A 378 -9.15 -39.29 -0.68
CA SER A 378 -9.16 -38.13 -1.59
C SER A 378 -8.53 -36.88 -0.96
N MET A 379 -8.82 -36.61 0.32
CA MET A 379 -8.32 -35.41 1.01
C MET A 379 -6.87 -35.55 1.50
N THR A 380 -6.46 -36.74 1.92
CA THR A 380 -5.15 -36.97 2.55
C THR A 380 -4.14 -37.65 1.63
N GLY A 381 -4.60 -38.38 0.61
CA GLY A 381 -3.77 -39.27 -0.20
C GLY A 381 -3.28 -40.52 0.55
N ASP A 382 -3.70 -40.74 1.79
CA ASP A 382 -3.23 -41.85 2.63
C ASP A 382 -4.07 -43.12 2.42
N ILE A 383 -3.47 -44.11 1.75
CA ILE A 383 -4.09 -45.41 1.43
C ILE A 383 -3.88 -46.45 2.56
N SER A 384 -3.14 -46.09 3.62
CA SER A 384 -2.75 -47.04 4.68
C SER A 384 -3.92 -47.63 5.47
N LEU A 385 -5.08 -46.97 5.48
CA LEU A 385 -6.27 -47.48 6.19
C LEU A 385 -6.87 -48.73 5.54
N ARG A 386 -6.60 -49.00 4.26
CA ARG A 386 -7.10 -50.21 3.57
C ARG A 386 -6.64 -51.49 4.24
N SER A 387 -5.36 -51.59 4.63
CA SER A 387 -4.81 -52.78 5.28
C SER A 387 -5.47 -53.06 6.63
N LYS A 388 -5.73 -52.00 7.41
CA LYS A 388 -6.44 -52.12 8.69
C LYS A 388 -7.87 -52.64 8.51
N ILE A 389 -8.59 -52.13 7.50
CA ILE A 389 -9.94 -52.61 7.16
C ILE A 389 -9.89 -54.09 6.77
N ILE A 390 -8.95 -54.47 5.90
CA ILE A 390 -8.76 -55.87 5.47
C ILE A 390 -8.53 -56.78 6.67
N ASP A 391 -7.61 -56.42 7.57
CA ASP A 391 -7.31 -57.21 8.77
C ASP A 391 -8.55 -57.35 9.68
N GLN A 392 -9.30 -56.26 9.90
CA GLN A 392 -10.52 -56.28 10.70
C GLN A 392 -11.63 -57.14 10.06
N LEU A 393 -11.83 -57.04 8.75
CA LEU A 393 -12.80 -57.87 8.01
C LEU A 393 -12.42 -59.35 8.03
N ILE A 394 -11.12 -59.68 7.93
CA ILE A 394 -10.62 -61.05 8.05
C ILE A 394 -10.90 -61.60 9.45
N ILE A 395 -10.62 -60.83 10.51
CA ILE A 395 -10.86 -61.25 11.90
C ILE A 395 -12.36 -61.46 12.14
N ALA A 396 -13.19 -60.49 11.74
CA ALA A 396 -14.65 -60.55 11.87
C ALA A 396 -15.25 -61.76 11.14
N SER A 397 -14.72 -62.08 9.97
CA SER A 397 -15.21 -63.19 9.14
C SER A 397 -14.73 -64.57 9.58
N ARG A 398 -13.75 -64.69 10.51
CA ARG A 398 -13.26 -65.99 11.02
C ARG A 398 -14.33 -66.84 11.72
N GLN A 399 -15.38 -66.22 12.26
CA GLN A 399 -16.43 -66.94 12.99
C GLN A 399 -17.42 -67.72 12.09
N LYS A 400 -17.45 -67.48 10.76
CA LYS A 400 -18.49 -68.01 9.86
C LYS A 400 -17.99 -68.87 8.67
N ILE A 401 -16.69 -69.09 8.46
CA ILE A 401 -16.17 -69.55 7.16
C ILE A 401 -15.17 -70.72 7.29
N LEU A 402 -15.26 -71.72 6.40
CA LEU A 402 -14.26 -72.79 6.22
C LEU A 402 -12.95 -72.23 5.61
N ASP A 403 -11.80 -72.48 6.24
CA ASP A 403 -10.45 -72.05 5.81
C ASP A 403 -9.90 -72.77 4.56
N LYS A 404 -10.75 -73.43 3.75
CA LYS A 404 -10.31 -74.14 2.54
C LYS A 404 -10.33 -73.21 1.33
N SER A 405 -9.32 -73.30 0.48
CA SER A 405 -9.34 -72.67 -0.85
C SER A 405 -10.43 -73.32 -1.70
N ILE A 406 -11.56 -72.65 -1.82
CA ILE A 406 -12.71 -73.08 -2.64
C ILE A 406 -12.65 -72.29 -3.96
N PRO A 407 -12.90 -72.92 -5.12
CA PRO A 407 -13.04 -72.20 -6.38
C PRO A 407 -14.07 -71.08 -6.26
N LEU A 408 -13.79 -69.92 -6.85
CA LEU A 408 -14.69 -68.75 -6.74
C LEU A 408 -16.09 -69.08 -7.25
N THR A 409 -16.20 -69.86 -8.32
CA THR A 409 -17.47 -70.30 -8.90
C THR A 409 -18.31 -71.11 -7.91
N ASP A 410 -17.69 -72.04 -7.19
CA ASP A 410 -18.39 -72.90 -6.22
C ASP A 410 -18.86 -72.08 -5.02
N LEU A 411 -18.04 -71.14 -4.57
CA LEU A 411 -18.37 -70.22 -3.49
C LEU A 411 -19.57 -69.32 -3.86
N LEU A 412 -19.61 -68.81 -5.09
CA LEU A 412 -20.73 -67.98 -5.55
C LEU A 412 -21.98 -68.80 -5.82
N ASN A 413 -21.83 -70.05 -6.29
CA ASN A 413 -22.94 -70.98 -6.43
C ASN A 413 -23.60 -71.29 -5.08
N LEU A 414 -22.79 -71.55 -4.05
CA LEU A 414 -23.28 -71.68 -2.67
C LEU A 414 -23.95 -70.38 -2.20
N ALA A 415 -23.35 -69.22 -2.54
CA ALA A 415 -23.84 -67.93 -2.07
C ALA A 415 -25.29 -67.64 -2.51
N TYR A 416 -25.65 -67.90 -3.77
CA TYR A 416 -27.04 -67.66 -4.21
C TYR A 416 -27.99 -68.80 -3.82
N GLN A 417 -27.50 -70.03 -3.65
CA GLN A 417 -28.32 -71.17 -3.22
C GLN A 417 -28.74 -71.08 -1.76
N GLU A 418 -27.85 -70.58 -0.88
CA GLU A 418 -28.14 -70.39 0.55
C GLU A 418 -28.84 -69.06 0.87
N THR A 419 -28.94 -68.15 -0.09
CA THR A 419 -29.62 -66.87 0.09
C THR A 419 -31.09 -66.98 -0.35
N GLU A 420 -32.00 -66.42 0.45
CA GLU A 420 -33.43 -66.37 0.12
C GLU A 420 -33.68 -65.65 -1.22
N THR A 421 -34.70 -66.07 -1.98
CA THR A 421 -35.01 -65.51 -3.32
C THR A 421 -35.19 -64.00 -3.33
N ASP A 422 -35.89 -63.45 -2.33
CA ASP A 422 -36.12 -62.00 -2.20
C ASP A 422 -34.81 -61.24 -1.95
N LYS A 423 -33.90 -61.85 -1.19
CA LYS A 423 -32.56 -61.31 -0.93
C LYS A 423 -31.65 -61.43 -2.14
N CYS A 424 -31.78 -62.46 -2.97
CA CYS A 424 -31.06 -62.55 -4.24
C CYS A 424 -31.46 -61.42 -5.20
N LEU A 425 -32.76 -61.08 -5.27
CA LEU A 425 -33.25 -59.94 -6.06
C LEU A 425 -32.73 -58.61 -5.50
N LEU A 426 -32.74 -58.46 -4.18
CA LEU A 426 -32.18 -57.29 -3.52
C LEU A 426 -30.66 -57.17 -3.76
N ALA A 427 -29.93 -58.28 -3.73
CA ALA A 427 -28.50 -58.31 -4.02
C ALA A 427 -28.20 -57.89 -5.46
N GLN A 428 -28.94 -58.42 -6.44
CA GLN A 428 -28.85 -57.99 -7.83
C GLN A 428 -29.06 -56.47 -7.96
N THR A 429 -30.10 -55.95 -7.32
CA THR A 429 -30.46 -54.53 -7.42
C THR A 429 -29.41 -53.63 -6.80
N LEU A 430 -28.88 -53.99 -5.63
CA LEU A 430 -27.90 -53.18 -4.90
C LEU A 430 -26.48 -53.27 -5.48
N LEU A 431 -26.09 -54.38 -6.12
CA LEU A 431 -24.77 -54.52 -6.73
C LEU A 431 -24.62 -53.71 -8.02
N GLU A 432 -25.72 -53.36 -8.69
CA GLU A 432 -25.79 -52.36 -9.78
C GLU A 432 -24.81 -52.57 -10.94
N VAL A 433 -24.32 -53.79 -11.17
CA VAL A 433 -23.21 -54.07 -12.11
C VAL A 433 -23.46 -53.57 -13.53
N ARG A 434 -24.70 -53.65 -14.03
CA ARG A 434 -25.04 -53.18 -15.39
C ARG A 434 -25.22 -51.67 -15.53
N SER A 435 -25.30 -50.93 -14.42
CA SER A 435 -25.38 -49.47 -14.45
C SER A 435 -24.01 -48.80 -14.63
N LEU A 436 -22.93 -49.56 -14.45
CA LEU A 436 -21.55 -49.09 -14.50
C LEU A 436 -21.03 -49.04 -15.94
N SER A 437 -20.17 -48.07 -16.23
CA SER A 437 -19.53 -47.96 -17.54
C SER A 437 -18.53 -49.10 -17.76
N PRO A 438 -18.29 -49.54 -19.02
CA PRO A 438 -17.33 -50.62 -19.31
C PRO A 438 -15.92 -50.37 -18.77
N LEU A 439 -15.50 -49.09 -18.71
CA LEU A 439 -14.19 -48.69 -18.15
C LEU A 439 -14.12 -48.86 -16.63
N ARG A 440 -15.22 -48.68 -15.90
CA ARG A 440 -15.27 -48.93 -14.45
C ARG A 440 -15.33 -50.42 -14.16
N LEU A 441 -16.07 -51.16 -14.97
CA LEU A 441 -16.15 -52.62 -14.87
C LEU A 441 -14.79 -53.30 -15.07
N SER A 442 -13.92 -52.77 -15.92
CA SER A 442 -12.57 -53.31 -16.10
C SER A 442 -11.68 -53.18 -14.86
N LEU A 443 -12.01 -52.29 -13.92
CA LEU A 443 -11.29 -52.10 -12.66
C LEU A 443 -11.89 -52.88 -11.49
N MET A 444 -13.02 -53.56 -11.70
CA MET A 444 -13.76 -54.27 -10.65
C MET A 444 -14.15 -55.71 -11.05
N PRO A 445 -13.20 -56.55 -11.51
CA PRO A 445 -13.52 -57.89 -12.00
C PRO A 445 -14.17 -58.81 -10.95
N TYR A 446 -13.78 -58.76 -9.66
CA TYR A 446 -14.44 -59.57 -8.62
C TYR A 446 -15.86 -59.08 -8.35
N LEU A 447 -16.08 -57.76 -8.23
CA LEU A 447 -17.44 -57.23 -8.03
C LEU A 447 -18.35 -57.51 -9.23
N PHE A 448 -17.84 -57.36 -10.46
CA PHE A 448 -18.55 -57.69 -11.68
C PHE A 448 -18.99 -59.15 -11.69
N THR A 449 -18.08 -60.07 -11.34
CA THR A 449 -18.36 -61.52 -11.32
C THR A 449 -19.43 -61.85 -10.26
N ILE A 450 -19.33 -61.27 -9.06
CA ILE A 450 -20.31 -61.47 -7.99
C ILE A 450 -21.70 -60.97 -8.45
N GLY A 451 -21.82 -59.72 -8.88
CA GLY A 451 -23.12 -59.18 -9.25
C GLY A 451 -23.73 -59.80 -10.51
N THR A 452 -22.91 -60.15 -11.50
CA THR A 452 -23.38 -60.89 -12.69
C THR A 452 -23.88 -62.29 -12.32
N THR A 453 -23.25 -62.95 -11.33
CA THR A 453 -23.75 -64.24 -10.83
C THR A 453 -25.15 -64.12 -10.24
N PHE A 454 -25.36 -63.12 -9.37
CA PHE A 454 -26.69 -62.88 -8.79
C PHE A 454 -27.71 -62.47 -9.84
N GLU A 455 -27.33 -61.69 -10.85
CA GLU A 455 -28.21 -61.35 -11.97
C GLU A 455 -28.62 -62.56 -12.82
N LEU A 456 -27.69 -63.47 -13.11
CA LEU A 456 -27.99 -64.70 -13.86
C LEU A 456 -28.81 -65.68 -13.01
N ALA A 457 -28.59 -65.72 -11.70
CA ALA A 457 -29.32 -66.58 -10.78
C ALA A 457 -30.80 -66.14 -10.60
N THR A 458 -31.10 -64.85 -10.69
CA THR A 458 -32.47 -64.32 -10.53
C THR A 458 -33.32 -64.42 -11.81
N LEU A 459 -32.76 -64.85 -12.93
CA LEU A 459 -33.53 -65.13 -14.15
C LEU A 459 -34.60 -66.21 -13.92
N THR A 460 -35.66 -66.16 -14.74
CA THR A 460 -36.70 -67.20 -14.77
C THR A 460 -36.07 -68.54 -15.16
N GLU A 461 -36.66 -69.66 -14.69
CA GLU A 461 -36.05 -70.99 -14.85
C GLU A 461 -35.76 -71.38 -16.30
N GLU A 462 -36.50 -70.81 -17.27
CA GLU A 462 -36.30 -71.02 -18.71
C GLU A 462 -34.99 -70.40 -19.23
N TYR A 463 -34.57 -69.27 -18.68
CA TYR A 463 -33.38 -68.52 -19.11
C TYR A 463 -32.21 -68.60 -18.12
N ARG A 464 -32.44 -69.17 -16.93
CA ARG A 464 -31.41 -69.35 -15.91
C ARG A 464 -30.38 -70.38 -16.40
N PRO A 465 -29.09 -70.02 -16.46
CA PRO A 465 -28.06 -70.99 -16.78
C PRO A 465 -27.93 -72.09 -15.72
N LYS A 466 -27.46 -73.27 -16.13
CA LYS A 466 -27.20 -74.39 -15.19
C LYS A 466 -26.16 -74.05 -14.12
N ASP A 467 -25.20 -73.20 -14.46
CA ASP A 467 -24.14 -72.71 -13.56
C ASP A 467 -23.94 -71.20 -13.80
N PRO A 468 -24.69 -70.34 -13.08
CA PRO A 468 -24.63 -68.90 -13.30
C PRO A 468 -23.26 -68.31 -12.90
N ALA A 469 -22.61 -68.85 -11.87
CA ALA A 469 -21.30 -68.34 -11.42
C ALA A 469 -20.20 -68.62 -12.44
N LYS A 470 -20.20 -69.81 -13.05
CA LYS A 470 -19.23 -70.16 -14.09
C LYS A 470 -19.37 -69.26 -15.31
N ILE A 471 -20.60 -68.98 -15.75
CA ILE A 471 -20.83 -68.07 -16.88
C ILE A 471 -20.38 -66.65 -16.55
N ALA A 472 -20.69 -66.15 -15.35
CA ALA A 472 -20.24 -64.83 -14.91
C ALA A 472 -18.70 -64.73 -14.90
N PHE A 473 -18.03 -65.77 -14.42
CA PHE A 473 -16.56 -65.86 -14.42
C PHE A 473 -15.98 -65.86 -15.84
N GLU A 474 -16.54 -66.67 -16.75
CA GLU A 474 -16.12 -66.75 -18.15
C GLU A 474 -16.34 -65.41 -18.88
N LEU A 475 -17.47 -64.72 -18.63
CA LEU A 475 -17.73 -63.39 -19.16
C LEU A 475 -16.70 -62.38 -18.65
N CYS A 476 -16.38 -62.40 -17.36
CA CYS A 476 -15.39 -61.48 -16.79
C CYS A 476 -13.99 -61.71 -17.38
N CYS A 477 -13.58 -62.98 -17.52
CA CYS A 477 -12.29 -63.34 -18.09
C CYS A 477 -12.18 -62.97 -19.57
N ARG A 478 -13.30 -63.01 -20.31
CA ARG A 478 -13.35 -62.62 -21.73
C ARG A 478 -13.26 -61.11 -21.92
N ASP A 479 -14.01 -60.35 -21.11
CA ASP A 479 -14.28 -58.94 -21.40
C ASP A 479 -13.37 -57.97 -20.62
N TYR A 480 -12.78 -58.38 -19.49
CA TYR A 480 -12.08 -57.46 -18.58
C TYR A 480 -10.69 -57.89 -18.12
N SER A 481 -10.56 -58.99 -17.36
CA SER A 481 -9.29 -59.36 -16.70
C SER A 481 -9.28 -60.81 -16.21
N LEU A 482 -8.07 -61.38 -16.06
CA LEU A 482 -7.84 -62.70 -15.48
C LEU A 482 -8.07 -62.67 -13.95
N ILE A 483 -9.15 -63.30 -13.50
CA ILE A 483 -9.41 -63.58 -12.09
C ILE A 483 -8.77 -64.92 -11.72
N HIS A 484 -8.18 -65.02 -10.53
CA HIS A 484 -7.67 -66.30 -10.04
C HIS A 484 -8.83 -67.28 -9.75
N PRO A 485 -8.87 -68.45 -10.43
CA PRO A 485 -9.99 -69.39 -10.32
C PRO A 485 -10.10 -70.02 -8.93
N VAL A 486 -8.97 -70.10 -8.21
CA VAL A 486 -8.88 -70.51 -6.81
C VAL A 486 -8.30 -69.34 -6.04
N THR A 487 -9.14 -68.68 -5.25
CA THR A 487 -8.76 -67.53 -4.45
C THR A 487 -8.86 -67.91 -2.98
N GLY A 488 -7.81 -67.61 -2.21
CA GLY A 488 -7.90 -67.73 -0.76
C GLY A 488 -8.90 -66.71 -0.21
N LYS A 489 -9.54 -67.02 0.92
CA LYS A 489 -10.47 -66.08 1.59
C LYS A 489 -9.85 -64.70 1.82
N LYS A 490 -8.61 -64.67 2.28
CA LYS A 490 -7.86 -63.43 2.53
C LYS A 490 -7.67 -62.62 1.24
N GLU A 491 -7.21 -63.29 0.19
CA GLU A 491 -6.97 -62.68 -1.11
C GLU A 491 -8.28 -62.14 -1.73
N LEU A 492 -9.39 -62.86 -1.60
CA LEU A 492 -10.69 -62.41 -2.08
C LEU A 492 -11.16 -61.12 -1.36
N ILE A 493 -11.01 -61.06 -0.03
CA ILE A 493 -11.36 -59.87 0.75
C ILE A 493 -10.46 -58.69 0.36
N GLU A 494 -9.15 -58.93 0.22
CA GLU A 494 -8.19 -57.93 -0.23
C GLU A 494 -8.62 -57.34 -1.58
N GLN A 495 -8.88 -58.19 -2.58
CA GLN A 495 -9.27 -57.73 -3.92
C GLN A 495 -10.58 -56.94 -3.89
N ILE A 496 -11.60 -57.38 -3.16
CA ILE A 496 -12.88 -56.65 -3.04
C ILE A 496 -12.66 -55.25 -2.44
N VAL A 497 -11.86 -55.13 -1.38
CA VAL A 497 -11.55 -53.82 -0.76
C VAL A 497 -10.77 -52.93 -1.72
N TYR A 498 -9.76 -53.49 -2.41
CA TYR A 498 -8.95 -52.73 -3.36
C TYR A 498 -9.76 -52.26 -4.58
N GLU A 499 -10.57 -53.11 -5.18
CA GLU A 499 -11.44 -52.75 -6.31
C GLU A 499 -12.41 -51.64 -5.93
N THR A 500 -13.14 -51.83 -4.82
CA THR A 500 -14.18 -50.90 -4.36
C THR A 500 -13.59 -49.53 -4.02
N ALA A 501 -12.48 -49.49 -3.29
CA ALA A 501 -11.83 -48.23 -2.92
C ALA A 501 -11.20 -47.53 -4.12
N SER A 502 -10.56 -48.27 -5.02
CA SER A 502 -9.87 -47.68 -6.19
C SER A 502 -10.84 -47.14 -7.24
N ASP A 503 -11.95 -47.83 -7.49
CA ASP A 503 -13.01 -47.35 -8.38
C ASP A 503 -13.60 -46.02 -7.87
N ARG A 504 -13.96 -45.93 -6.58
CA ARG A 504 -14.53 -44.72 -6.00
C ARG A 504 -13.56 -43.54 -6.01
N LEU A 505 -12.28 -43.78 -5.73
CA LEU A 505 -11.23 -42.78 -5.78
C LEU A 505 -11.05 -42.24 -7.22
N MET A 506 -11.06 -43.10 -8.23
CA MET A 506 -10.98 -42.70 -9.63
C MET A 506 -12.21 -41.91 -10.08
N PHE A 507 -13.42 -42.36 -9.71
CA PHE A 507 -14.67 -41.68 -10.06
C PHE A 507 -14.72 -40.25 -9.52
N ARG A 508 -14.30 -40.03 -8.26
CA ARG A 508 -14.25 -38.69 -7.67
C ARG A 508 -13.19 -37.79 -8.29
N ASN A 509 -12.00 -38.34 -8.57
CA ASN A 509 -10.95 -37.59 -9.26
C ASN A 509 -11.36 -37.17 -10.69
N SER A 510 -12.25 -37.93 -11.34
CA SER A 510 -12.81 -37.58 -12.65
C SER A 510 -13.91 -36.50 -12.62
N LEU A 511 -14.63 -36.37 -11.50
CA LEU A 511 -15.66 -35.34 -11.29
C LEU A 511 -15.10 -34.00 -10.79
N GLY A 512 -13.92 -34.01 -10.16
CA GLY A 512 -13.22 -32.81 -9.70
C GLY A 512 -12.36 -32.11 -10.75
N ARG A 513 -12.40 -32.55 -12.01
CA ARG A 513 -11.68 -31.94 -13.15
C ARG A 513 -12.61 -31.19 -14.08
#